data_AF-A0A2T6KEY2-F1
#
_entry.id   AF-A0A2T6KEY2-F1
#
_cell.length_a   1.000
_cell.length_b   1.000
_cell.length_c   1.000
_cell.angle_alpha   90.00
_cell.angle_beta   90.00
_cell.angle_gamma   90.00
#
_symmetry.space_group_name_H-M   'P 1'
#
loop_
_entity.id
_entity.type
_entity.pdbx_description
1 polymer ?
#
loop_
_entity_poly.entity_id
_entity_poly.type
_entity_poly.pdbx_seq_one_letter_code
_entity_poly.pdbx_strand_id
1 'polypeptide(L)'
;MFGDFLRRLTAPDPQPLSDPDARLALGALLVRIARTDGDYAKAEIAQIDAALGRRFDLDADGAAELRAQCEVLESEAPDTVRFTRAIKDAVGHDDRLALVEAMWAVVLADGVRDQEEDSLMRMVVNLLGITDQESHAARLRISNGT
;
A
#
# COMPACT_ATOMS: atom_id res chain seq x y z
N MET A 1 11.31 12.56 -12.02
CA MET A 1 11.52 12.69 -10.57
C MET A 1 10.17 12.96 -9.93
N PHE A 2 9.83 12.24 -8.87
CA PHE A 2 8.54 12.35 -8.18
C PHE A 2 8.51 13.51 -7.18
N GLY A 3 9.53 14.36 -7.13
CA GLY A 3 9.65 15.48 -6.19
C GLY A 3 8.43 16.42 -6.15
N ASP A 4 7.86 16.79 -7.30
CA ASP A 4 6.67 17.65 -7.33
C ASP A 4 5.38 16.90 -6.91
N PHE A 5 5.32 15.59 -7.14
CA PHE A 5 4.25 14.75 -6.63
C PHE A 5 4.32 14.65 -5.10
N LEU A 6 5.49 14.33 -4.54
CA LEU A 6 5.71 14.22 -3.10
C LEU A 6 5.48 15.55 -2.38
N ARG A 7 5.86 16.68 -2.98
CA ARG A 7 5.56 18.01 -2.44
C ARG A 7 4.07 18.30 -2.36
N ARG A 8 3.30 17.94 -3.40
CA ARG A 8 1.83 18.12 -3.40
C ARG A 8 1.17 17.20 -2.38
N LEU A 9 1.62 15.96 -2.31
CA LEU A 9 1.10 14.94 -1.40
C LEU A 9 1.35 15.31 0.07
N THR A 10 2.53 15.83 0.41
CA THR A 10 2.92 16.17 1.79
C THR A 10 2.59 17.60 2.21
N ALA A 11 1.83 18.34 1.40
CA ALA A 11 1.38 19.69 1.74
C ALA A 11 0.41 19.67 2.94
N PRO A 12 0.26 20.78 3.69
CA PRO A 12 -0.60 20.84 4.89
C PRO A 12 -2.09 20.60 4.62
N ASP A 13 -2.55 20.84 3.40
CA ASP A 13 -3.91 20.61 2.92
C ASP A 13 -3.82 20.05 1.49
N PRO A 14 -3.47 18.76 1.36
CA PRO A 14 -3.27 18.17 0.04
C PRO A 14 -4.63 18.10 -0.67
N GLN A 15 -4.66 18.55 -1.92
CA GLN A 15 -5.84 18.31 -2.75
C GLN A 15 -6.01 16.80 -2.96
N PRO A 16 -7.26 16.31 -3.13
CA PRO A 16 -7.51 14.93 -3.49
C PRO A 16 -6.63 14.51 -4.67
N LEU A 17 -5.96 13.37 -4.54
CA LEU A 17 -5.15 12.84 -5.63
C LEU A 17 -6.04 12.43 -6.80
N SER A 18 -5.52 12.57 -8.02
CA SER A 18 -6.11 11.91 -9.18
C SER A 18 -5.97 10.39 -9.04
N ASP A 19 -6.84 9.61 -9.69
CA ASP A 19 -6.78 8.14 -9.61
C ASP A 19 -5.38 7.57 -9.91
N PRO A 20 -4.62 8.03 -10.94
CA PRO A 20 -3.27 7.54 -11.19
C PRO A 20 -2.27 7.87 -10.06
N ASP A 21 -2.38 9.07 -9.51
CA ASP A 21 -1.56 9.55 -8.41
C ASP A 21 -1.87 8.76 -7.11
N ALA A 22 -3.13 8.44 -6.87
CA ALA A 22 -3.57 7.59 -5.76
C ALA A 22 -3.09 6.15 -5.93
N ARG A 23 -3.22 5.56 -7.13
CA ARG A 23 -2.69 4.22 -7.46
C ARG A 23 -1.22 4.11 -7.12
N LEU A 24 -0.44 5.11 -7.53
CA LEU A 24 0.99 5.18 -7.29
C LEU A 24 1.33 5.32 -5.80
N ALA A 25 0.63 6.20 -5.08
CA ALA A 25 0.85 6.39 -3.64
C ALA A 25 0.54 5.12 -2.82
N LEU A 26 -0.59 4.48 -3.12
CA LEU A 26 -1.03 3.25 -2.45
C LEU A 26 -0.08 2.08 -2.76
N GLY A 27 0.35 1.95 -4.02
CA GLY A 27 1.33 0.93 -4.41
C GLY A 27 2.71 1.14 -3.78
N ALA A 28 3.18 2.39 -3.66
CA ALA A 28 4.43 2.69 -2.95
C ALA A 28 4.37 2.34 -1.47
N LEU A 29 3.18 2.46 -0.84
CA LEU A 29 2.99 2.02 0.54
C LEU A 29 3.05 0.48 0.66
N LEU A 30 2.52 -0.28 -0.33
CA LEU A 30 2.69 -1.74 -0.38
C LEU A 30 4.16 -2.15 -0.49
N VAL A 31 4.91 -1.51 -1.40
CA VAL A 31 6.35 -1.77 -1.56
C VAL A 31 7.10 -1.51 -0.26
N ARG A 32 6.78 -0.42 0.44
CA ARG A 32 7.41 -0.10 1.72
C ARG A 32 7.21 -1.18 2.78
N ILE A 33 5.98 -1.70 2.87
CA ILE A 33 5.65 -2.75 3.85
C ILE A 33 6.44 -4.01 3.53
N ALA A 34 6.45 -4.42 2.27
CA ALA A 34 7.21 -5.58 1.79
C ALA A 34 8.74 -5.43 1.88
N ARG A 35 9.26 -4.24 2.21
CA ARG A 35 10.69 -3.97 2.41
C ARG A 35 11.08 -3.84 3.88
N THR A 36 10.12 -3.92 4.80
CA THR A 36 10.36 -3.52 6.20
C THR A 36 11.27 -4.49 6.95
N ASP A 37 11.24 -5.77 6.62
CA ASP A 37 12.15 -6.81 7.15
C ASP A 37 13.52 -6.83 6.45
N GLY A 38 13.68 -6.06 5.38
CA GLY A 38 14.90 -5.95 4.60
C GLY A 38 15.08 -7.02 3.52
N ASP A 39 14.15 -7.98 3.37
CA ASP A 39 14.21 -9.02 2.33
C ASP A 39 13.10 -8.82 1.29
N TYR A 40 13.39 -8.00 0.29
CA TYR A 40 12.48 -7.81 -0.84
C TYR A 40 12.70 -8.88 -1.91
N ALA A 41 12.15 -10.07 -1.68
CA ALA A 41 12.33 -11.22 -2.56
C ALA A 41 11.28 -11.28 -3.69
N LYS A 42 11.43 -12.31 -4.54
CA LYS A 42 10.57 -12.50 -5.71
C LYS A 42 9.13 -12.83 -5.33
N ALA A 43 8.91 -13.38 -4.13
CA ALA A 43 7.58 -13.73 -3.66
C ALA A 43 6.78 -12.45 -3.40
N GLU A 44 7.36 -11.48 -2.69
CA GLU A 44 6.78 -10.18 -2.35
C GLU A 44 6.49 -9.39 -3.63
N ILE A 45 7.43 -9.38 -4.58
CA ILE A 45 7.23 -8.78 -5.91
C ILE A 45 5.99 -9.36 -6.60
N ALA A 46 5.89 -10.69 -6.68
CA ALA A 46 4.77 -11.35 -7.33
C ALA A 46 3.44 -11.08 -6.63
N GLN A 47 3.44 -10.96 -5.30
CA GLN A 47 2.22 -10.61 -4.54
C GLN A 47 1.80 -9.16 -4.78
N ILE A 48 2.75 -8.22 -4.82
CA ILE A 48 2.46 -6.82 -5.13
C ILE A 48 1.92 -6.71 -6.56
N ASP A 49 2.56 -7.37 -7.54
CA ASP A 49 2.08 -7.36 -8.93
C ASP A 49 0.65 -7.95 -9.03
N ALA A 50 0.37 -9.05 -8.33
CA ALA A 50 -0.97 -9.64 -8.28
C ALA A 50 -2.00 -8.71 -7.60
N ALA A 51 -1.62 -8.03 -6.52
CA ALA A 51 -2.48 -7.09 -5.80
C ALA A 51 -2.80 -5.86 -6.66
N LEU A 52 -1.79 -5.27 -7.30
CA LEU A 52 -1.95 -4.13 -8.21
C LEU A 52 -2.78 -4.51 -9.43
N GLY A 53 -2.50 -5.65 -10.05
CA GLY A 53 -3.23 -6.19 -11.19
C GLY A 53 -4.73 -6.36 -10.91
N ARG A 54 -5.07 -7.04 -9.81
CA ARG A 54 -6.47 -7.24 -9.39
C ARG A 54 -7.17 -5.92 -9.06
N ARG A 55 -6.48 -5.02 -8.37
CA ARG A 55 -7.11 -3.79 -7.85
C ARG A 55 -7.35 -2.73 -8.92
N PHE A 56 -6.49 -2.68 -9.94
CA PHE A 56 -6.52 -1.65 -10.98
C PHE A 56 -6.83 -2.19 -12.37
N ASP A 57 -7.22 -3.47 -12.46
CA ASP A 57 -7.55 -4.17 -13.70
C ASP A 57 -6.41 -4.08 -14.72
N LEU A 58 -5.19 -4.42 -14.27
CA LEU A 58 -3.97 -4.39 -15.08
C LEU A 58 -3.56 -5.81 -15.46
N ASP A 59 -2.97 -5.94 -16.65
CA ASP A 59 -2.24 -7.14 -17.04
C ASP A 59 -0.89 -7.23 -16.32
N ALA A 60 -0.17 -8.33 -16.56
CA ALA A 60 1.11 -8.60 -15.88
C ALA A 60 2.15 -7.51 -16.15
N ASP A 61 2.21 -7.00 -17.39
CA ASP A 61 3.18 -5.97 -17.78
C ASP A 61 2.81 -4.62 -17.15
N GLY A 62 1.54 -4.23 -17.16
CA GLY A 62 1.05 -3.01 -16.53
C GLY A 62 1.20 -3.02 -15.01
N ALA A 63 0.97 -4.16 -14.36
CA ALA A 63 1.21 -4.32 -12.92
C ALA A 63 2.70 -4.16 -12.57
N ALA A 64 3.59 -4.81 -13.33
CA ALA A 64 5.02 -4.72 -13.14
C ALA A 64 5.56 -3.30 -13.41
N GLU A 65 5.04 -2.60 -14.41
CA GLU A 65 5.37 -1.21 -14.70
C GLU A 65 4.93 -0.29 -13.56
N LEU A 66 3.70 -0.45 -13.06
CA LEU A 66 3.20 0.32 -11.93
C LEU A 66 4.03 0.05 -10.67
N ARG A 67 4.36 -1.21 -10.38
CA ARG A 67 5.25 -1.58 -9.26
C ARG A 67 6.60 -0.89 -9.38
N ALA A 68 7.23 -0.89 -10.55
CA ALA A 68 8.52 -0.23 -10.75
C ALA A 68 8.43 1.28 -10.46
N GLN A 69 7.33 1.95 -10.84
CA GLN A 69 7.10 3.34 -10.48
C GLN A 69 6.90 3.52 -8.96
N CYS A 70 6.18 2.58 -8.32
CA CYS A 70 5.96 2.57 -6.88
C CYS A 70 7.27 2.40 -6.10
N GLU A 71 8.19 1.55 -6.57
CA GLU A 71 9.52 1.36 -5.97
C GLU A 71 10.35 2.64 -6.01
N VAL A 72 10.33 3.35 -7.15
CA VAL A 72 11.04 4.62 -7.28
C VAL A 72 10.40 5.66 -6.35
N LEU A 73 9.06 5.77 -6.35
CA LEU A 73 8.36 6.69 -5.46
C LEU A 73 8.66 6.38 -3.98
N GLU A 74 8.62 5.12 -3.58
CA GLU A 74 8.90 4.67 -2.22
C GLU A 74 10.29 5.10 -1.76
N SER A 75 11.29 4.96 -2.63
CA SER A 75 12.66 5.36 -2.34
C SER A 75 12.87 6.87 -2.21
N GLU A 76 12.00 7.67 -2.84
CA GLU A 76 12.01 9.14 -2.75
C GLU A 76 11.10 9.67 -1.63
N ALA A 77 10.16 8.84 -1.14
CA ALA A 77 9.12 9.22 -0.19
C ALA A 77 9.68 9.49 1.23
N PRO A 78 9.03 10.38 2.02
CA PRO A 78 9.42 10.65 3.41
C PRO A 78 9.22 9.42 4.31
N ASP A 79 9.48 9.54 5.61
CA ASP A 79 9.22 8.46 6.57
C ASP A 79 7.78 7.94 6.56
N THR A 80 7.57 6.71 7.05
CA THR A 80 6.29 5.99 6.98
C THR A 80 5.14 6.79 7.58
N VAL A 81 5.36 7.48 8.70
CA VAL A 81 4.31 8.26 9.37
C VAL A 81 3.89 9.45 8.51
N ARG A 82 4.83 10.20 7.95
CA ARG A 82 4.51 11.33 7.06
C ARG A 82 3.85 10.86 5.77
N PHE A 83 4.34 9.77 5.18
CA PHE A 83 3.82 9.26 3.92
C PHE A 83 2.38 8.74 4.05
N THR A 84 2.13 7.88 5.05
CA THR A 84 0.78 7.35 5.34
C THR A 84 -0.24 8.43 5.70
N ARG A 85 0.16 9.45 6.47
CA ARG A 85 -0.71 10.59 6.78
C ARG A 85 -1.09 11.38 5.53
N ALA A 86 -0.11 11.65 4.67
CA ALA A 86 -0.35 12.31 3.39
C ALA A 86 -1.32 11.52 2.49
N ILE A 87 -1.19 10.19 2.46
CA ILE A 87 -2.14 9.31 1.76
C ILE A 87 -3.53 9.40 2.39
N LYS A 88 -3.62 9.35 3.73
CA LYS A 88 -4.90 9.48 4.43
C LYS A 88 -5.63 10.77 4.07
N ASP A 89 -4.91 11.88 4.02
CA ASP A 89 -5.50 13.19 3.78
C ASP A 89 -5.88 13.39 2.30
N ALA A 90 -5.18 12.74 1.36
CA ALA A 90 -5.36 12.94 -0.07
C ALA A 90 -6.15 11.83 -0.81
N VAL A 91 -6.40 10.69 -0.18
CA VAL A 91 -7.11 9.53 -0.77
C VAL A 91 -8.39 9.23 0.01
N GLY A 92 -9.48 8.91 -0.70
CA GLY A 92 -10.79 8.60 -0.10
C GLY A 92 -10.79 7.34 0.77
N HIS A 93 -11.75 7.24 1.68
CA HIS A 93 -11.82 6.13 2.65
C HIS A 93 -11.91 4.75 2.00
N ASP A 94 -12.76 4.59 0.99
CA ASP A 94 -12.99 3.30 0.33
C ASP A 94 -11.73 2.79 -0.38
N ASP A 95 -10.95 3.69 -0.99
CA ASP A 95 -9.67 3.35 -1.62
C ASP A 95 -8.62 2.94 -0.57
N ARG A 96 -8.60 3.60 0.59
CA ARG A 96 -7.72 3.23 1.71
C ARG A 96 -8.12 1.87 2.30
N LEU A 97 -9.41 1.58 2.41
CA LEU A 97 -9.89 0.27 2.88
C LEU A 97 -9.54 -0.85 1.89
N ALA A 98 -9.71 -0.60 0.59
CA ALA A 98 -9.30 -1.53 -0.45
C ALA A 98 -7.77 -1.76 -0.45
N LEU A 99 -6.98 -0.73 -0.14
CA LEU A 99 -5.54 -0.90 0.08
C LEU A 99 -5.26 -1.82 1.28
N VAL A 100 -5.97 -1.64 2.41
CA VAL A 100 -5.79 -2.51 3.59
C VAL A 100 -6.08 -3.97 3.25
N GLU A 101 -7.04 -4.25 2.38
CA GLU A 101 -7.29 -5.60 1.86
C GLU A 101 -6.12 -6.13 1.02
N ALA A 102 -5.58 -5.32 0.12
CA ALA A 102 -4.40 -5.68 -0.68
C ALA A 102 -3.16 -5.92 0.21
N MET A 103 -2.95 -5.10 1.24
CA MET A 103 -1.89 -5.29 2.23
C MET A 103 -2.03 -6.64 2.94
N TRP A 104 -3.25 -6.99 3.37
CA TRP A 104 -3.51 -8.30 3.97
C TRP A 104 -3.24 -9.46 3.01
N ALA A 105 -3.51 -9.30 1.71
CA ALA A 105 -3.19 -10.33 0.73
C ALA A 105 -1.68 -10.56 0.58
N VAL A 106 -0.87 -9.49 0.66
CA VAL A 106 0.60 -9.60 0.64
C VAL A 106 1.12 -10.27 1.91
N VAL A 107 0.71 -9.79 3.08
CA VAL A 107 1.17 -10.31 4.39
C VAL A 107 0.71 -11.75 4.65
N LEU A 108 -0.44 -12.18 4.13
CA LEU A 108 -0.93 -13.55 4.33
C LEU A 108 -0.39 -14.57 3.32
N ALA A 109 0.34 -14.13 2.28
CA ALA A 109 0.74 -14.99 1.18
C ALA A 109 1.88 -15.97 1.53
N ASP A 110 2.74 -15.63 2.50
CA ASP A 110 3.89 -16.47 2.87
C ASP A 110 3.52 -17.58 3.88
N GLY A 111 2.36 -17.45 4.54
CA GLY A 111 1.85 -18.39 5.55
C GLY A 111 2.57 -18.36 6.91
N VAL A 112 3.59 -17.51 7.10
CA VAL A 112 4.43 -17.42 8.32
C VAL A 112 4.48 -15.98 8.81
N ARG A 113 3.43 -15.55 9.51
CA ARG A 113 3.41 -14.24 10.18
C ARG A 113 4.47 -14.18 11.28
N ASP A 114 5.32 -13.15 11.25
CA ASP A 114 6.05 -12.69 12.43
C ASP A 114 5.26 -11.57 13.15
N GLN A 115 5.50 -11.40 14.46
CA GLN A 115 4.90 -10.34 15.29
C GLN A 115 5.22 -8.94 14.75
N GLU A 116 6.34 -8.79 14.04
CA GLU A 116 6.79 -7.52 13.46
C GLU A 116 5.86 -7.04 12.34
N GLU A 117 5.50 -7.94 11.40
CA GLU A 117 4.57 -7.64 10.32
C GLU A 117 3.18 -7.27 10.84
N ASP A 118 2.75 -7.95 11.90
CA ASP A 118 1.48 -7.69 12.57
C ASP A 118 1.43 -6.30 13.21
N SER A 119 2.54 -5.91 13.83
CA SER A 119 2.70 -4.62 14.47
C SER A 119 2.75 -3.50 13.43
N LEU A 120 3.47 -3.73 12.33
CA LEU A 120 3.53 -2.82 11.18
C LEU A 120 2.15 -2.66 10.53
N MET A 121 1.44 -3.75 10.29
CA MET A 121 0.11 -3.73 9.67
C MET A 121 -0.87 -2.92 10.53
N ARG A 122 -0.91 -3.16 11.85
CA ARG A 122 -1.73 -2.37 12.78
C ARG A 122 -1.35 -0.89 12.76
N MET A 123 -0.06 -0.58 12.73
CA MET A 123 0.40 0.81 12.67
C MET A 123 -0.07 1.49 11.38
N VAL A 124 0.14 0.87 10.22
CA VAL A 124 -0.21 1.46 8.92
C VAL A 124 -1.72 1.62 8.75
N VAL A 125 -2.51 0.62 9.14
CA VAL A 125 -3.99 0.67 9.14
C VAL A 125 -4.50 1.87 9.94
N ASN A 126 -3.98 2.05 11.15
CA ASN A 126 -4.36 3.16 12.02
C ASN A 126 -3.95 4.52 11.43
N LEU A 127 -2.78 4.60 10.79
CA LEU A 127 -2.31 5.82 10.12
C LEU A 127 -3.12 6.16 8.87
N LEU A 128 -3.66 5.16 8.17
CA LEU A 128 -4.62 5.32 7.07
C LEU A 128 -6.03 5.71 7.54
N GLY A 129 -6.26 5.74 8.86
CA GLY A 129 -7.57 6.06 9.44
C GLY A 129 -8.61 4.96 9.26
N ILE A 130 -8.17 3.71 9.05
CA ILE A 130 -9.02 2.53 9.04
C ILE A 130 -9.07 1.96 10.45
N THR A 131 -10.26 1.58 10.92
CA THR A 131 -10.42 1.02 12.27
C THR A 131 -9.92 -0.42 12.35
N ASP A 132 -9.58 -0.87 13.56
CA ASP A 132 -9.19 -2.27 13.80
C ASP A 132 -10.31 -3.26 13.38
N GLN A 133 -11.58 -2.88 13.55
CA GLN A 133 -12.72 -3.69 13.14
C GLN A 133 -12.80 -3.84 11.61
N GLU A 134 -12.63 -2.73 10.87
CA GLU A 134 -12.58 -2.75 9.40
C GLU A 134 -11.40 -3.56 8.89
N SER A 135 -10.22 -3.40 9.50
CA SER A 135 -9.02 -4.15 9.15
C SER A 135 -9.19 -5.65 9.43
N HIS A 136 -9.78 -6.02 10.56
CA HIS A 136 -10.09 -7.41 10.85
C HIS A 136 -11.11 -8.00 9.85
N ALA A 137 -12.14 -7.23 9.47
CA ALA A 137 -13.10 -7.65 8.46
C ALA A 137 -12.47 -7.79 7.06
N ALA A 138 -11.58 -6.87 6.68
CA ALA A 138 -10.78 -6.96 5.45
C ALA A 138 -9.94 -8.24 5.43
N ARG A 139 -9.23 -8.51 6.53
CA ARG A 139 -8.46 -9.74 6.70
C ARG A 139 -9.31 -11.00 6.53
N LEU A 140 -10.46 -11.07 7.19
CA LEU A 140 -11.35 -12.23 7.09
C LEU A 140 -11.82 -12.47 5.65
N ARG A 141 -12.05 -11.41 4.88
CA ARG A 141 -12.44 -11.53 3.46
C ARG A 141 -11.32 -12.15 2.63
N ILE A 142 -10.07 -11.73 2.86
CA ILE A 142 -8.90 -12.31 2.18
C ILE A 142 -8.66 -13.77 2.62
N SER A 143 -8.77 -14.08 3.91
CA SER A 143 -8.51 -15.44 4.42
C SER A 143 -9.58 -16.45 4.00
N ASN A 144 -10.82 -16.00 3.81
CA ASN A 144 -11.94 -16.89 3.48
C ASN A 144 -12.13 -17.11 1.98
N GLY A 145 -11.27 -16.55 1.12
CA GLY A 145 -11.18 -16.82 -0.32
C GLY A 145 -12.54 -16.96 -1.01
N THR A 146 -13.18 -15.84 -1.36
CA THR A 146 -14.32 -15.86 -2.30
C THR A 146 -13.82 -15.67 -3.72
#